data_AF-A8P822-F1
#
_entry.id   AF-A8P822-F1
#
_cell.length_a   1.000
_cell.length_b   1.000
_cell.length_c   1.000
_cell.angle_alpha   90.00
_cell.angle_beta   90.00
_cell.angle_gamma   90.00
#
_symmetry.space_group_name_H-M   'P 1'
#
loop_
_entity.id
_entity.type
_entity.pdbx_description
1 polymer ?
#
loop_
_entity_poly.entity_id
_entity_poly.type
_entity_poly.pdbx_seq_one_letter_code
_entity_poly.pdbx_strand_id
1 'polypeptide(L)'
;MKLTTSLFAIFLTLGVAQAALNGPCNIPGVGPGTCLHTSTCANGGGGSFSGYCPNDPADVRCCFKRCPDTLGSGRCRPVASCPSGRTLTGYCPGPSTVRCCLP
;
A
#
# COMPACT_ATOMS: atom_id res chain seq x y z
N MET A 1 -54.24 -15.83 -18.27
CA MET A 1 -53.84 -14.80 -17.30
C MET A 1 -52.35 -14.93 -17.03
N LYS A 2 -51.61 -13.88 -17.42
CA LYS A 2 -50.29 -13.39 -16.98
C LYS A 2 -49.22 -14.40 -16.50
N LEU A 3 -48.31 -14.69 -17.43
CA LEU A 3 -46.91 -15.05 -17.21
C LEU A 3 -46.17 -13.85 -16.61
N THR A 4 -45.57 -13.97 -15.43
CA THR A 4 -44.54 -13.03 -14.95
C THR A 4 -43.42 -13.79 -14.25
N THR A 5 -42.46 -14.25 -15.06
CA THR A 5 -41.16 -14.76 -14.64
C THR A 5 -40.35 -13.58 -14.09
N SER A 6 -40.18 -13.53 -12.76
CA SER A 6 -39.39 -12.49 -12.10
C SER A 6 -37.91 -12.85 -12.19
N LEU A 7 -37.17 -12.19 -13.09
CA LEU A 7 -35.71 -12.27 -13.14
C LEU A 7 -35.11 -11.56 -11.92
N PHE A 8 -34.62 -12.32 -10.93
CA PHE A 8 -33.78 -11.80 -9.86
C PHE A 8 -32.34 -11.70 -10.39
N ALA A 9 -31.93 -10.53 -10.88
CA ALA A 9 -30.55 -10.26 -11.25
C ALA A 9 -29.70 -10.07 -9.97
N ILE A 10 -29.09 -11.16 -9.50
CA ILE A 10 -28.09 -11.13 -8.43
C ILE A 10 -26.79 -10.60 -9.04
N PHE A 11 -26.53 -9.30 -8.87
CA PHE A 11 -25.21 -8.73 -9.11
C PHE A 11 -24.27 -9.19 -7.98
N LEU A 12 -23.51 -10.27 -8.21
CA LEU A 12 -22.31 -10.54 -7.43
C LEU A 12 -21.28 -9.45 -7.76
N THR A 13 -21.20 -8.41 -6.92
CA THR A 13 -20.04 -7.53 -6.91
C THR A 13 -18.87 -8.35 -6.37
N LEU A 14 -18.10 -8.95 -7.28
CA LEU A 14 -16.76 -9.45 -6.99
C LEU A 14 -15.94 -8.24 -6.52
N GLY A 15 -15.84 -8.10 -5.20
CA GLY A 15 -14.94 -7.14 -4.58
C GLY A 15 -13.53 -7.52 -4.99
N VAL A 16 -13.01 -6.81 -5.99
CA VAL A 16 -11.61 -6.94 -6.39
C VAL A 16 -10.83 -6.48 -5.17
N ALA A 17 -10.14 -7.40 -4.50
CA ALA A 17 -9.14 -7.01 -3.52
C ALA A 17 -7.96 -6.41 -4.30
N GLN A 18 -8.13 -5.19 -4.80
CA GLN A 18 -7.01 -4.37 -5.21
C GLN A 18 -6.11 -4.24 -3.98
N ALA A 19 -4.79 -4.50 -4.07
CA ALA A 19 -3.96 -3.69 -3.19
C ALA A 19 -4.30 -2.27 -3.55
N ALA A 20 -4.96 -1.60 -2.61
CA ALA A 20 -5.24 -0.21 -2.81
C ALA A 20 -3.88 0.46 -2.91
N LEU A 21 -3.68 1.29 -3.92
CA LEU A 21 -2.69 2.36 -3.85
C LEU A 21 -2.63 2.89 -2.40
N ASN A 22 -1.42 3.03 -1.86
CA ASN A 22 -1.12 3.35 -0.46
C ASN A 22 -1.34 2.21 0.55
N GLY A 23 -1.52 0.97 0.08
CA GLY A 23 -1.61 -0.23 0.89
C GLY A 23 -0.24 -0.78 1.30
N PRO A 24 -0.19 -1.66 2.31
CA PRO A 24 1.06 -2.25 2.74
C PRO A 24 1.57 -3.27 1.71
N CYS A 25 2.88 -3.41 1.61
CA CYS A 25 3.53 -4.46 0.85
C CYS A 25 4.76 -4.98 1.60
N ASN A 26 5.22 -6.18 1.27
CA ASN A 26 6.41 -6.77 1.88
C ASN A 26 7.28 -7.41 0.80
N ILE A 27 8.55 -7.00 0.76
CA ILE A 27 9.55 -7.51 -0.18
C ILE A 27 10.41 -8.53 0.58
N PRO A 28 10.39 -9.83 0.22
CA PRO A 28 11.22 -10.84 0.86
C PRO A 28 12.70 -10.46 0.86
N GLY A 29 13.36 -10.56 2.02
CA GLY A 29 14.78 -10.20 2.19
C GLY A 29 15.09 -8.70 2.27
N VAL A 30 14.13 -7.81 1.99
CA VAL A 30 14.31 -6.34 2.08
C VAL A 30 13.46 -5.73 3.19
N GLY A 31 12.20 -6.15 3.28
CA GLY A 31 11.27 -5.78 4.34
C GLY A 31 10.01 -5.04 3.85
N PRO A 32 9.28 -4.40 4.78
CA PRO A 32 7.99 -3.82 4.51
C PRO A 32 8.08 -2.44 3.83
N GLY A 33 7.04 -2.12 3.08
CA GLY A 33 6.89 -0.87 2.35
C GLY A 33 5.42 -0.48 2.13
N THR A 34 5.18 0.37 1.15
CA THR A 34 3.83 0.77 0.72
C THR A 34 3.71 0.75 -0.80
N CYS A 35 2.55 0.35 -1.33
CA CYS A 35 2.27 0.44 -2.76
C CYS A 35 2.08 1.89 -3.17
N LEU A 36 2.92 2.42 -4.05
CA LEU A 36 2.87 3.80 -4.53
C LEU A 36 3.20 3.84 -6.02
N HIS A 37 2.77 4.91 -6.69
CA HIS A 37 3.29 5.23 -8.01
C HIS A 37 4.83 5.33 -7.94
N THR A 38 5.50 4.73 -8.91
CA THR A 38 6.96 4.74 -9.05
C THR A 38 7.55 6.15 -8.99
N SER A 39 6.90 7.13 -9.63
CA SER A 39 7.28 8.55 -9.59
C SER A 39 7.21 9.14 -8.18
N THR A 40 6.15 8.83 -7.43
CA THR A 40 5.96 9.29 -6.04
C THR A 40 7.03 8.68 -5.13
N CYS A 41 7.32 7.39 -5.31
CA CYS A 41 8.36 6.71 -4.56
C CYS A 41 9.75 7.32 -4.84
N ALA A 42 10.08 7.54 -6.12
CA ALA A 42 11.35 8.11 -6.55
C ALA A 42 11.55 9.56 -6.06
N ASN A 43 10.52 10.40 -6.19
CA ASN A 43 10.55 11.78 -5.70
C ASN A 43 10.75 11.86 -4.17
N GLY A 44 10.24 10.86 -3.45
CA GLY A 44 10.51 10.71 -2.02
C GLY A 44 11.82 10.01 -1.70
N GLY A 45 12.67 9.66 -2.66
CA GLY A 45 13.95 8.97 -2.41
C GLY A 45 13.82 7.52 -1.93
N GLY A 46 12.70 6.85 -2.27
CA GLY A 46 12.49 5.42 -2.01
C GLY A 46 12.88 4.54 -3.20
N GLY A 47 13.05 3.24 -2.96
CA GLY A 47 13.24 2.22 -3.99
C GLY A 47 11.92 1.55 -4.36
N SER A 48 11.68 1.29 -5.65
CA SER A 48 10.45 0.66 -6.15
C SER A 48 10.69 -0.79 -6.59
N PHE A 49 9.87 -1.72 -6.11
CA PHE A 49 9.96 -3.15 -6.41
C PHE A 49 8.66 -3.65 -7.04
N SER A 50 8.73 -4.22 -8.25
CA SER A 50 7.58 -4.75 -8.98
C SER A 50 7.12 -6.11 -8.46
N GLY A 51 5.83 -6.43 -8.63
CA GLY A 51 5.27 -7.74 -8.29
C GLY A 51 4.87 -7.93 -6.82
N TYR A 52 5.07 -6.91 -5.98
CA TYR A 52 4.75 -6.96 -4.54
C TYR A 52 3.48 -6.20 -4.16
N CYS A 53 2.77 -5.66 -5.14
CA CYS A 53 1.50 -4.98 -4.98
C CYS A 53 0.43 -5.75 -5.75
N PRO A 54 -0.56 -6.38 -5.08
CA PRO A 54 -1.56 -7.21 -5.76
C PRO A 54 -2.51 -6.40 -6.64
N ASN A 55 -2.71 -6.85 -7.88
CA ASN A 55 -3.67 -6.28 -8.84
C ASN A 55 -3.44 -4.81 -9.22
N ASP A 56 -2.25 -4.28 -8.95
CA ASP A 56 -1.92 -2.87 -9.17
C ASP A 56 -1.49 -2.60 -10.63
N PRO A 57 -1.77 -1.40 -11.17
CA PRO A 57 -1.33 -1.01 -12.50
C PRO A 57 0.20 -0.98 -12.61
N ALA A 58 0.73 -1.05 -13.83
CA ALA A 58 2.17 -1.25 -14.09
C ALA A 58 3.09 -0.19 -13.46
N ASP A 59 2.57 1.01 -13.21
CA ASP A 59 3.26 2.15 -12.62
C ASP A 59 3.16 2.22 -11.09
N VAL A 60 2.41 1.32 -10.45
CA VAL A 60 2.34 1.15 -9.00
C VAL A 60 3.22 -0.02 -8.58
N ARG A 61 4.13 0.25 -7.66
CA ARG A 61 5.13 -0.71 -7.17
C ARG A 61 5.26 -0.61 -5.66
N CYS A 62 5.83 -1.64 -5.05
CA CYS A 62 6.12 -1.60 -3.63
C CYS A 62 7.28 -0.64 -3.39
N CYS A 63 6.97 0.50 -2.80
CA CYS A 63 7.93 1.51 -2.40
C CYS A 63 8.53 1.14 -1.05
N PHE A 64 9.81 0.81 -1.06
CA PHE A 64 10.62 0.62 0.11
C PHE A 64 11.40 1.90 0.41
N LYS A 65 11.20 2.46 1.60
CA LYS A 65 11.99 3.59 2.08
C LYS A 65 12.29 3.42 3.57
N ARG A 66 13.57 3.55 3.92
CA ARG A 66 14.00 3.74 5.31
C ARG A 66 13.80 5.20 5.69
N CYS A 67 13.41 5.43 6.92
CA CYS A 67 13.24 6.76 7.47
C CYS A 67 14.02 6.88 8.78
N PRO A 68 14.35 8.12 9.21
CA PRO A 68 15.16 8.31 10.40
C PRO A 68 14.47 7.76 11.65
N ASP A 69 15.21 6.97 12.41
CA ASP A 69 14.92 6.58 13.78
C ASP A 69 16.26 6.38 14.51
N THR A 70 16.20 6.30 15.83
CA THR A 70 17.40 6.12 16.67
C THR A 70 18.12 4.80 16.42
N LEU A 71 17.46 3.82 15.78
CA LEU A 71 17.96 2.46 15.56
C LEU A 71 18.20 2.12 14.07
N GLY A 72 17.96 3.04 13.14
CA GLY A 72 18.05 2.79 11.68
C GLY A 72 17.02 1.77 11.13
N SER A 73 16.01 1.43 11.94
CA SER A 73 15.01 0.41 11.68
C SER A 73 13.67 0.97 11.17
N GLY A 74 13.50 2.30 11.16
CA GLY A 74 12.31 2.98 10.69
C GLY A 74 11.96 2.59 9.24
N ARG A 75 10.68 2.33 8.98
CA ARG A 75 10.18 1.97 7.64
C ARG A 75 8.93 2.75 7.28
N CYS A 76 8.91 3.28 6.06
CA CYS A 76 7.71 3.87 5.47
C CYS A 76 6.69 2.80 5.13
N ARG A 77 5.52 2.85 5.76
CA ARG A 77 4.39 1.97 5.48
C ARG A 77 3.09 2.65 5.97
N PRO A 78 1.91 2.12 5.65
CA PRO A 78 0.66 2.67 6.14
C PRO A 78 0.62 2.67 7.68
N VAL A 79 0.06 3.72 8.27
CA VAL A 79 -0.03 3.86 9.75
C VAL A 79 -0.73 2.67 10.39
N ALA A 80 -1.77 2.14 9.74
CA ALA A 80 -2.50 0.95 10.18
C ALA A 80 -1.65 -0.34 10.21
N SER A 81 -0.48 -0.34 9.57
CA SER A 81 0.46 -1.47 9.52
C SER A 81 1.72 -1.22 10.35
N CYS A 82 1.77 -0.15 11.15
CA CYS A 82 2.89 0.10 12.07
C CYS A 82 2.86 -0.90 13.23
N PRO A 83 4.02 -1.48 13.62
CA PRO A 83 4.09 -2.47 14.70
C PRO A 83 3.87 -1.87 16.09
N SER A 84 4.44 -0.69 16.40
CA SER A 84 4.34 -0.04 17.72
C SER A 84 3.34 1.11 17.79
N GLY A 85 2.71 1.47 16.67
CA GLY A 85 1.86 2.67 16.54
C GLY A 85 2.61 4.01 16.62
N ARG A 86 3.92 4.01 16.89
CA ARG A 86 4.74 5.22 16.92
C ARG A 86 5.12 5.62 15.50
N THR A 87 4.82 6.87 15.13
CA THR A 87 5.05 7.36 13.76
C THR A 87 5.72 8.72 13.70
N LEU A 88 6.55 8.95 12.68
CA LEU A 88 7.03 10.27 12.29
C LEU A 88 6.40 10.72 10.96
N THR A 89 6.08 12.00 10.85
CA THR A 89 5.49 12.64 9.67
C THR A 89 6.55 13.32 8.81
N GLY A 90 6.30 13.46 7.50
CA GLY A 90 7.17 14.21 6.58
C GLY A 90 8.40 13.45 6.04
N TYR A 91 8.62 12.21 6.49
CA TYR A 91 9.77 11.40 6.06
C TYR A 91 9.47 10.42 4.93
N CYS A 92 8.19 10.15 4.65
CA CYS A 92 7.77 9.12 3.71
C CYS A 92 7.03 9.73 2.50
N PRO A 93 7.24 9.17 1.29
CA PRO A 93 6.46 9.56 0.13
C PRO A 93 5.00 9.14 0.25
N GLY A 94 4.15 9.82 -0.52
CA GLY A 94 2.74 9.50 -0.63
C GLY A 94 1.86 10.30 0.35
N PRO A 95 0.63 9.82 0.60
CA PRO A 95 -0.35 10.53 1.43
C PRO A 95 0.01 10.48 2.91
N SER A 96 -0.71 11.28 3.71
CA SER A 96 -0.53 11.37 5.18
C SER A 96 -0.81 10.08 5.94
N THR A 97 -1.43 9.09 5.30
CA THR A 97 -1.68 7.73 5.80
C THR A 97 -0.45 6.83 5.69
N VAL A 98 0.57 7.22 4.92
CA VAL A 98 1.89 6.58 4.88
C VAL A 98 2.84 7.39 5.75
N ARG A 99 3.38 6.76 6.79
CA ARG A 99 4.28 7.41 7.74
C ARG A 99 5.50 6.57 8.01
N CYS A 100 6.49 7.20 8.63
CA CYS A 100 7.65 6.49 9.14
C CYS A 100 7.21 5.74 10.39
N CYS A 101 7.01 4.44 10.29
CA CYS A 101 6.73 3.60 11.45
C CYS A 101 8.05 3.27 12.15
N LEU A 102 8.09 3.55 13.44
CA LEU A 102 9.17 3.16 14.32
C LEU A 102 8.96 1.69 14.77
N PRO A 103 10.03 0.98 15.16
CA PRO A 103 9.90 -0.32 15.80
C PRO A 103 9.05 -0.26 17.08
#